data_AF-A0A973B4U3-F1
#
_entry.id   AF-A0A973B4U3-F1
#
_cell.length_a   1.000
_cell.length_b   1.000
_cell.length_c   1.000
_cell.angle_alpha   90.00
_cell.angle_beta   90.00
_cell.angle_gamma   90.00
#
_symmetry.space_group_name_H-M   'P 1'
#
loop_
_entity.id
_entity.type
_entity.pdbx_description
1 polymer ?
#
loop_
_entity_poly.entity_id
_entity_poly.type
_entity_poly.pdbx_seq_one_letter_code
_entity_poly.pdbx_strand_id
1 'polypeptide(L)' 'LHPAPQAAAADDGGRVLKLLLAELPLKTAVKLAAEITGASRNELYDAALKLKAE' A
#
# COMPACT_ATOMS: atom_id res chain seq x y z
N LEU A 1 -25.78 15.19 -7.16
CA LEU A 1 -24.32 15.33 -6.95
C LEU A 1 -23.96 14.36 -5.82
N HIS A 2 -23.40 13.20 -6.11
CA HIS A 2 -23.00 12.25 -5.07
C HIS A 2 -21.62 12.67 -4.54
N PRO A 3 -21.46 13.01 -3.25
CA PRO A 3 -20.13 13.17 -2.68
C PRO A 3 -19.50 11.78 -2.61
N ALA A 4 -18.62 11.47 -3.56
CA ALA A 4 -17.70 10.36 -3.36
C ALA A 4 -16.85 10.72 -2.13
N PRO A 5 -16.70 9.84 -1.14
CA PRO A 5 -15.82 10.11 -0.01
C PRO A 5 -14.44 10.33 -0.59
N GLN A 6 -13.98 11.56 -0.52
CA GLN A 6 -12.61 11.94 -0.86
C GLN A 6 -11.75 11.25 0.19
N ALA A 7 -11.35 10.01 -0.11
CA ALA A 7 -10.49 9.21 0.74
C ALA A 7 -9.26 10.08 1.01
N ALA A 8 -9.12 10.50 2.27
CA ALA A 8 -8.10 11.41 2.72
C ALA A 8 -6.74 10.95 2.17
N ALA A 9 -6.06 11.83 1.44
CA ALA A 9 -4.79 11.61 0.76
C ALA A 9 -3.59 11.37 1.70
N ALA A 10 -3.85 10.84 2.90
CA ALA A 10 -2.87 10.61 3.94
C ALA A 10 -2.46 9.13 4.05
N ASP A 11 -3.15 8.19 3.37
CA ASP A 11 -2.92 6.74 3.51
C ASP A 11 -2.65 6.04 2.15
N ASP A 12 -2.20 6.77 1.14
CA ASP A 12 -1.95 6.21 -0.20
C ASP A 12 -0.96 5.03 -0.16
N GLY A 13 0.04 5.07 0.74
CA GLY A 13 1.01 3.99 0.94
C GLY A 13 0.39 2.64 1.29
N GLY A 14 -0.48 2.61 2.30
CA GLY A 14 -1.14 1.39 2.76
C GLY A 14 -2.13 0.85 1.72
N ARG A 15 -2.89 1.75 1.09
CA ARG A 15 -3.87 1.37 0.07
C ARG A 15 -3.23 0.81 -1.21
N VAL A 16 -2.19 1.47 -1.71
CA VAL A 16 -1.43 1.02 -2.89
C VAL A 16 -0.78 -0.33 -2.60
N LEU A 17 -0.16 -0.48 -1.42
CA LEU A 17 0.46 -1.72 -1.00
C LEU A 17 -0.53 -2.88 -0.93
N LYS A 18 -1.73 -2.67 -0.35
CA LYS A 18 -2.77 -3.69 -0.26
C LYS A 18 -3.26 -4.16 -1.64
N LEU A 19 -3.46 -3.23 -2.58
CA LEU A 19 -3.86 -3.56 -3.95
C LEU A 19 -2.78 -4.39 -4.66
N LEU A 20 -1.51 -3.98 -4.50
CA LEU A 20 -0.38 -4.68 -5.10
C LEU A 20 -0.20 -6.08 -4.51
N LEU A 21 -0.40 -6.27 -3.22
CA LEU A 21 -0.27 -7.57 -2.54
C LEU A 21 -1.31 -8.59 -2.98
N ALA A 22 -2.47 -8.16 -3.48
CA ALA A 22 -3.51 -9.05 -3.99
C ALA A 22 -3.09 -9.70 -5.33
N GLU A 23 -2.36 -8.97 -6.16
CA GLU A 23 -2.04 -9.36 -7.54
C GLU A 23 -0.56 -9.81 -7.70
N LEU A 24 0.32 -9.45 -6.75
CA LEU A 24 1.78 -9.60 -6.86
C LEU A 24 2.40 -10.21 -5.60
N PRO A 25 3.58 -10.84 -5.71
CA PRO A 25 4.35 -11.28 -4.56
C PRO A 25 4.84 -10.10 -3.71
N LEU A 26 4.93 -10.31 -2.39
CA LEU A 26 5.19 -9.29 -1.38
C LEU A 26 6.41 -8.41 -1.68
N LYS A 27 7.51 -9.01 -2.13
CA LYS A 27 8.75 -8.28 -2.46
C LYS A 27 8.55 -7.27 -3.60
N THR A 28 7.74 -7.62 -4.59
CA THR A 28 7.42 -6.75 -5.74
C THR A 28 6.42 -5.67 -5.33
N ALA A 29 5.39 -6.04 -4.56
CA ALA A 29 4.40 -5.10 -4.05
C ALA A 29 5.05 -4.00 -3.18
N VAL A 30 5.93 -4.37 -2.24
CA VAL A 30 6.66 -3.43 -1.38
C VAL A 30 7.57 -2.51 -2.20
N LYS A 31 8.29 -3.05 -3.19
CA LYS A 31 9.15 -2.22 -4.06
C LYS A 31 8.30 -1.20 -4.82
N LEU A 32 7.23 -1.64 -5.48
CA LEU A 32 6.43 -0.76 -6.32
C LEU A 32 5.65 0.27 -5.48
N ALA A 33 5.13 -0.12 -4.32
CA ALA A 33 4.55 0.81 -3.36
C ALA A 33 5.56 1.88 -2.92
N ALA A 34 6.82 1.50 -2.66
CA ALA A 34 7.88 2.44 -2.29
C ALA A 34 8.19 3.42 -3.43
N GLU A 35 8.21 2.95 -4.69
CA GLU A 35 8.47 3.83 -5.84
C GLU A 35 7.28 4.76 -6.15
N ILE A 36 6.05 4.32 -5.91
CA ILE A 36 4.84 5.14 -6.12
C ILE A 36 4.68 6.18 -5.02
N THR A 37 4.90 5.78 -3.76
CA THR A 37 4.57 6.60 -2.59
C THR A 37 5.76 7.33 -2.00
N GLY A 38 6.98 6.96 -2.38
CA GLY A 38 8.22 7.45 -1.78
C GLY A 38 8.48 6.94 -0.35
N ALA A 39 7.61 6.06 0.19
CA ALA A 39 7.75 5.55 1.54
C ALA A 39 8.90 4.53 1.67
N SER A 40 9.43 4.40 2.88
CA SER A 40 10.53 3.47 3.17
C SER A 40 10.11 2.03 2.90
N ARG A 41 10.95 1.30 2.15
CA ARG A 41 10.74 -0.13 1.90
C ARG A 41 10.60 -0.95 3.19
N ASN A 42 11.32 -0.58 4.25
CA ASN A 42 11.22 -1.26 5.55
C ASN A 42 9.84 -1.08 6.18
N GLU A 43 9.31 0.13 6.19
CA GLU A 43 7.98 0.43 6.75
C GLU A 43 6.89 -0.25 5.93
N LEU A 44 6.98 -0.20 4.60
CA LEU A 44 6.06 -0.90 3.71
C LEU A 44 6.17 -2.43 3.84
N TYR A 45 7.35 -2.97 4.13
CA TYR A 45 7.52 -4.41 4.35
C TYR A 45 6.85 -4.86 5.64
N ASP A 46 7.01 -4.10 6.72
CA ASP A 46 6.35 -4.37 8.00
C ASP A 46 4.82 -4.25 7.87
N ALA A 47 4.35 -3.21 7.20
CA ALA A 47 2.94 -3.04 6.86
C ALA A 47 2.42 -4.20 5.99
N ALA A 48 3.19 -4.65 5.00
CA ALA A 48 2.82 -5.76 4.12
C ALA A 48 2.70 -7.09 4.88
N LEU A 49 3.60 -7.34 5.83
CA LEU A 49 3.56 -8.52 6.68
C LEU A 49 2.32 -8.50 7.58
N LYS A 50 2.00 -7.35 8.19
CA LYS A 50 0.77 -7.17 8.98
C LYS A 50 -0.48 -7.43 8.13
N LEU A 51 -0.55 -6.85 6.93
CA LEU A 51 -1.67 -7.02 5.99
C LEU A 51 -1.81 -8.45 5.46
N LYS A 52 -0.73 -9.23 5.40
CA LYS A 52 -0.75 -10.65 5.01
C LYS A 52 -1.04 -11.61 6.15
N ALA A 53 -0.88 -11.15 7.39
CA ALA A 53 -1.13 -11.94 8.59
C ALA A 53 -2.60 -11.84 9.05
N GLU A 54 -3.37 -10.91 8.48
CA GLU A 54 -4.84 -10.88 8.55
C GLU A 54 -5.47 -11.83 7.51
#